data_AF-A0A8B7QZQ6-F1
#
_entry.id   AF-A0A8B7QZQ6-F1
#
_cell.length_a   1.000
_cell.length_b   1.000
_cell.length_c   1.000
_cell.angle_alpha   90.00
_cell.angle_beta   90.00
_cell.angle_gamma   90.00
#
_symmetry.space_group_name_H-M   'P 1'
#
loop_
_entity.id
_entity.type
_entity.pdbx_description
1 polymer ?
#
loop_
_entity_poly.entity_id
_entity_poly.type
_entity_poly.pdbx_seq_one_letter_code
_entity_poly.pdbx_strand_id
1 'polypeptide(L)'
;MVREAFGGVSSDPQGFSKDPGSALINHGCVWRPEGKDCHPWACHIAKGFHLVTALLSPPQAAALAVRYASKKTGGSSKNLGGKSPGKRFGLKKMEGHYVHAGNILATQRHFRWHPGAHVGLGKKKYLYALEDGVVRFTKEVYVPNPSNSEAVDLVTRLPKGAVLYKTFVHVVPAKPEGTFKLVAML
;
A
#
# COMPACT_ATOMS: atom_id res chain seq x y z
N MET A 1 39.87 -9.89 -46.08
CA MET A 1 39.83 -8.45 -46.42
C MET A 1 38.48 -7.92 -45.95
N VAL A 2 38.26 -7.84 -44.63
CA VAL A 2 38.67 -6.72 -43.75
C VAL A 2 38.06 -5.40 -44.19
N ARG A 3 37.04 -4.96 -43.47
CA ARG A 3 36.89 -3.57 -43.01
C ARG A 3 35.98 -3.53 -41.79
N GLU A 4 36.59 -3.33 -40.64
CA GLU A 4 35.92 -2.85 -39.43
C GLU A 4 35.48 -1.40 -39.64
N ALA A 5 34.50 -0.95 -38.85
CA ALA A 5 34.22 0.46 -38.63
C ALA A 5 34.04 0.69 -37.13
N PHE A 6 35.04 1.32 -36.51
CA PHE A 6 35.02 1.76 -35.11
C PHE A 6 34.33 3.13 -34.96
N GLY A 7 33.79 3.39 -33.77
CA GLY A 7 33.34 4.72 -33.31
C GLY A 7 31.89 4.73 -32.81
N GLY A 8 31.53 5.40 -31.71
CA GLY A 8 32.38 6.14 -30.77
C GLY A 8 31.60 7.18 -29.95
N VAL A 9 31.18 6.80 -28.73
CA VAL A 9 31.08 7.62 -27.49
C VAL A 9 30.34 8.99 -27.48
N SER A 10 29.51 9.19 -26.43
CA SER A 10 29.03 10.48 -25.87
C SER A 10 28.03 11.34 -26.71
N SER A 11 27.16 12.19 -26.15
CA SER A 11 26.80 12.51 -24.73
C SER A 11 25.46 13.25 -24.65
N ASP A 12 24.68 12.92 -23.61
CA ASP A 12 23.81 13.80 -22.79
C ASP A 12 22.62 14.61 -23.38
N PRO A 13 21.65 15.00 -22.51
CA PRO A 13 20.28 15.28 -22.93
C PRO A 13 19.97 16.76 -23.15
N GLN A 14 18.94 17.01 -23.97
CA GLN A 14 18.34 18.34 -24.10
C GLN A 14 17.70 18.79 -22.78
N GLY A 15 18.07 19.98 -22.33
CA GLY A 15 17.68 20.50 -21.02
C GLY A 15 16.24 21.01 -20.94
N PHE A 16 15.77 21.17 -19.71
CA PHE A 16 14.61 22.00 -19.39
C PHE A 16 15.02 23.04 -18.34
N SER A 17 14.48 24.25 -18.47
CA SER A 17 14.93 25.45 -17.76
C SER A 17 14.64 25.43 -16.25
N LYS A 18 15.47 26.16 -15.50
CA LYS A 18 15.23 26.51 -14.10
C LYS A 18 14.27 27.70 -14.01
N ASP A 19 13.29 27.62 -13.11
CA ASP A 19 12.63 28.78 -12.50
C ASP A 19 12.79 28.69 -10.97
N PRO A 20 13.28 29.75 -10.27
CA PRO A 20 13.45 29.75 -8.82
C PRO A 20 12.43 30.62 -8.06
N GLY A 21 11.94 30.11 -6.92
CA GLY A 21 11.04 30.82 -5.98
C GLY A 21 9.56 30.83 -6.43
N SER A 22 8.55 30.80 -5.57
CA SER A 22 8.46 30.69 -4.10
C SER A 22 7.05 30.09 -3.75
N ALA A 23 6.64 29.79 -2.51
CA ALA A 23 7.19 30.06 -1.18
C ALA A 23 6.83 28.93 -0.18
N LEU A 24 7.11 29.14 1.11
CA LEU A 24 6.71 28.28 2.24
C LEU A 24 5.22 28.43 2.57
N ILE A 25 4.48 27.32 2.74
CA ILE A 25 3.48 27.17 3.81
C ILE A 25 3.50 25.71 4.32
N ASN A 26 4.07 25.50 5.51
CA ASN A 26 3.80 24.30 6.31
C ASN A 26 2.37 24.40 6.84
N HIS A 27 1.60 23.30 6.83
CA HIS A 27 0.84 22.83 8.00
C HIS A 27 0.38 21.39 7.75
N GLY A 28 0.79 20.47 8.63
CA GLY A 28 0.52 19.05 8.48
C GLY A 28 -0.87 18.64 8.96
N CYS A 29 -1.57 17.81 8.19
CA CYS A 29 -2.74 17.08 8.67
C CYS A 29 -2.34 15.96 9.62
N VAL A 30 -2.26 16.27 10.92
CA VAL A 30 -2.25 15.25 11.97
C VAL A 30 -3.67 14.73 12.15
N TRP A 31 -3.92 13.49 11.74
CA TRP A 31 -5.11 12.76 12.17
C TRP A 31 -5.02 12.47 13.67
N ARG A 32 -6.09 12.78 14.41
CA ARG A 32 -6.33 12.25 15.75
C ARG A 32 -7.77 11.72 15.82
N PRO A 33 -8.04 10.58 16.48
CA PRO A 33 -9.37 9.96 16.47
C PRO A 33 -10.33 10.69 17.40
N GLU A 34 -11.61 10.69 17.05
CA GLU A 34 -12.69 11.05 17.98
C GLU A 34 -12.84 9.97 19.07
N GLY A 35 -13.14 10.42 20.28
CA GLY A 35 -13.60 9.56 21.35
C GLY A 35 -13.50 10.22 22.71
N LYS A 36 -14.61 10.12 23.48
CA LYS A 36 -14.69 10.27 24.94
C LYS A 36 -14.62 11.72 25.48
N ASP A 37 -15.41 12.15 26.47
CA ASP A 37 -16.43 11.50 27.31
C ASP A 37 -17.60 12.47 27.65
N CYS A 38 -18.70 11.93 28.17
CA CYS A 38 -19.80 12.71 28.76
C CYS A 38 -19.44 13.21 30.17
N HIS A 39 -19.90 14.40 30.57
CA HIS A 39 -19.94 14.80 31.99
C HIS A 39 -21.24 15.58 32.33
N PRO A 40 -21.84 15.36 33.52
CA PRO A 40 -23.12 15.96 33.91
C PRO A 40 -22.99 17.14 34.89
N TRP A 41 -24.13 17.83 35.06
CA TRP A 41 -24.53 18.62 36.25
C TRP A 41 -23.81 19.95 36.56
N ALA A 42 -24.57 21.04 36.40
CA ALA A 42 -24.55 22.19 37.31
C ALA A 42 -25.87 22.97 37.17
N CYS A 43 -26.89 22.65 37.97
CA CYS A 43 -28.06 23.50 38.11
C CYS A 43 -27.78 24.60 39.13
N HIS A 44 -27.80 25.87 38.73
CA HIS A 44 -27.82 26.99 39.67
C HIS A 44 -29.16 27.74 39.63
N ILE A 45 -29.72 27.92 40.82
CA ILE A 45 -30.98 28.61 41.10
C ILE A 45 -30.74 30.12 41.17
N ALA A 46 -31.61 30.92 40.54
CA ALA A 46 -31.82 32.30 40.94
C ALA A 46 -33.31 32.70 40.79
N LYS A 47 -33.81 33.40 41.80
CA LYS A 47 -35.15 34.04 41.90
C LYS A 47 -35.06 35.41 41.18
N GLY A 48 -36.10 36.09 40.71
CA GLY A 48 -37.55 35.87 40.68
C GLY A 48 -38.29 37.22 40.45
N PHE A 49 -39.62 37.18 40.34
CA PHE A 49 -40.60 38.28 40.54
C PHE A 49 -40.92 39.38 39.48
N HIS A 50 -42.22 39.69 39.46
CA HIS A 50 -42.97 40.89 39.02
C HIS A 50 -43.24 41.23 37.52
N LEU A 51 -44.44 40.79 37.08
CA LEU A 51 -45.55 41.58 36.50
C LEU A 51 -45.29 43.01 35.97
N VAL A 52 -45.79 43.33 34.76
CA VAL A 52 -46.92 44.27 34.50
C VAL A 52 -47.33 44.23 33.00
N THR A 53 -48.55 44.71 32.71
CA THR A 53 -49.41 44.44 31.54
C THR A 53 -49.23 45.37 30.32
N ALA A 54 -49.81 44.95 29.17
CA ALA A 54 -50.25 45.76 28.00
C ALA A 54 -49.19 46.05 26.92
N LEU A 55 -49.49 46.20 25.61
CA LEU A 55 -50.75 46.40 24.85
C LEU A 55 -50.83 45.56 23.55
N LEU A 56 -52.01 45.53 22.91
CA LEU A 56 -52.29 44.89 21.62
C LEU A 56 -51.47 45.46 20.43
N SER A 57 -51.15 44.59 19.46
CA SER A 57 -50.58 44.91 18.14
C SER A 57 -51.13 43.89 17.10
N PRO A 58 -51.38 44.27 15.83
CA PRO A 58 -52.46 43.66 15.02
C PRO A 58 -52.16 42.27 14.43
N PRO A 59 -53.22 41.52 14.03
CA PRO A 59 -53.07 40.18 13.44
C PRO A 59 -52.41 40.25 12.06
N GLN A 60 -51.17 39.78 11.96
CA GLN A 60 -50.53 39.57 10.66
C GLN A 60 -51.09 38.29 10.04
N ALA A 61 -51.60 38.43 8.81
CA ALA A 61 -52.29 37.36 8.09
C ALA A 61 -51.43 36.09 8.00
N ALA A 62 -52.04 34.94 8.29
CA ALA A 62 -51.43 33.63 8.11
C ALA A 62 -51.27 33.34 6.61
N ALA A 63 -50.20 33.86 6.01
CA ALA A 63 -49.79 33.52 4.66
C ALA A 63 -49.43 32.03 4.63
N LEU A 64 -50.30 31.22 4.02
CA LEU A 64 -50.04 29.81 3.72
C LEU A 64 -48.90 29.72 2.70
N ALA A 65 -47.67 29.75 3.18
CA ALA A 65 -46.46 29.64 2.39
C ALA A 65 -46.28 28.20 1.87
N VAL A 66 -47.09 27.82 0.87
CA VAL A 66 -46.91 26.59 0.08
C VAL A 66 -45.56 26.67 -0.63
N ARG A 67 -44.53 26.07 -0.02
CA ARG A 67 -43.20 25.98 -0.63
C ARG A 67 -43.20 24.88 -1.67
N TYR A 68 -43.34 25.27 -2.93
CA TYR A 68 -43.11 24.36 -4.05
C TYR A 68 -41.65 23.85 -4.04
N ALA A 69 -41.48 22.54 -3.91
CA ALA A 69 -40.27 21.85 -4.32
C ALA A 69 -40.16 21.90 -5.87
N SER A 70 -39.00 21.90 -6.50
CA SER A 70 -37.61 21.83 -6.03
C SER A 70 -36.70 22.62 -6.99
N LYS A 71 -35.55 23.11 -6.53
CA LYS A 71 -34.45 23.40 -7.46
C LYS A 71 -33.66 22.12 -7.67
N LYS A 72 -33.59 21.62 -8.91
CA LYS A 72 -32.77 20.46 -9.28
C LYS A 72 -31.29 20.84 -9.37
N THR A 73 -30.71 21.28 -8.25
CA THR A 73 -29.26 21.47 -8.11
C THR A 73 -28.61 20.09 -8.00
N GLY A 74 -28.49 19.41 -9.15
CA GLY A 74 -27.80 18.12 -9.24
C GLY A 74 -26.31 18.31 -9.00
N GLY A 75 -25.82 17.83 -7.86
CA GLY A 75 -24.39 17.76 -7.61
C GLY A 75 -23.73 16.76 -8.57
N SER A 76 -22.72 17.20 -9.32
CA SER A 76 -21.87 16.27 -10.07
C SER A 76 -21.04 15.40 -9.12
N SER A 77 -20.61 14.22 -9.56
CA SER A 77 -19.71 13.37 -8.79
C SER A 77 -18.40 14.10 -8.51
N LYS A 78 -18.18 14.45 -7.24
CA LYS A 78 -16.90 15.00 -6.75
C LYS A 78 -15.78 13.94 -6.74
N ASN A 79 -16.14 12.67 -6.87
CA ASN A 79 -15.23 11.53 -6.89
C ASN A 79 -14.72 11.28 -8.32
N LEU A 80 -13.78 12.11 -8.77
CA LEU A 80 -13.19 12.06 -10.12
C LEU A 80 -12.19 10.89 -10.34
N GLY A 81 -11.87 10.14 -9.29
CA GLY A 81 -10.89 9.05 -9.30
C GLY A 81 -11.42 7.67 -9.73
N GLY A 82 -10.67 6.61 -9.40
CA GLY A 82 -11.10 5.21 -9.57
C GLY A 82 -10.80 4.56 -10.94
N LYS A 83 -10.47 5.34 -11.98
CA LYS A 83 -10.20 4.85 -13.34
C LYS A 83 -8.80 4.22 -13.55
N SER A 84 -8.17 3.69 -12.51
CA SER A 84 -6.81 3.13 -12.61
C SER A 84 -6.84 1.74 -13.25
N PRO A 85 -6.03 1.47 -14.30
CA PRO A 85 -6.01 0.16 -14.97
C PRO A 85 -5.44 -0.95 -14.08
N GLY A 86 -5.84 -2.20 -14.36
CA GLY A 86 -5.39 -3.39 -13.64
C GLY A 86 -3.89 -3.66 -13.83
N LYS A 87 -3.16 -3.82 -12.71
CA LYS A 87 -1.68 -3.92 -12.70
C LYS A 87 -1.11 -5.33 -13.00
N ARG A 88 -1.96 -6.30 -13.37
CA ARG A 88 -1.60 -7.68 -13.74
C ARG A 88 -0.69 -8.42 -12.73
N PHE A 89 -0.83 -8.10 -11.44
CA PHE A 89 -0.18 -8.81 -10.33
C PHE A 89 -0.74 -10.24 -10.18
N GLY A 90 0.08 -11.14 -9.63
CA GLY A 90 -0.24 -12.56 -9.42
C GLY A 90 0.97 -13.47 -9.63
N LEU A 91 0.76 -14.78 -9.46
CA LEU A 91 1.73 -15.79 -9.90
C LEU A 91 1.90 -15.75 -11.42
N LYS A 92 3.10 -16.11 -11.88
CA LYS A 92 3.49 -16.32 -13.28
C LYS A 92 3.93 -17.77 -13.54
N LYS A 93 4.32 -18.48 -12.48
CA LYS A 93 4.65 -19.91 -12.47
C LYS A 93 3.92 -20.53 -11.28
N MET A 94 3.16 -21.60 -11.53
CA MET A 94 2.46 -22.35 -10.48
C MET A 94 3.38 -23.44 -9.92
N GLU A 95 2.88 -24.23 -8.97
CA GLU A 95 3.64 -25.35 -8.43
C GLU A 95 3.92 -26.41 -9.51
N GLY A 96 5.07 -27.09 -9.43
CA GLY A 96 5.44 -28.15 -10.36
C GLY A 96 5.96 -27.67 -11.71
N HIS A 97 5.88 -26.38 -12.02
CA HIS A 97 6.48 -25.84 -13.24
C HIS A 97 8.00 -25.80 -13.16
N TYR A 98 8.65 -26.22 -14.24
CA TYR A 98 10.07 -25.95 -14.47
C TYR A 98 10.30 -24.46 -14.77
N VAL A 99 11.36 -23.90 -14.19
CA VAL A 99 11.79 -22.51 -14.34
C VAL A 99 13.30 -22.46 -14.56
N HIS A 100 13.74 -21.48 -15.33
CA HIS A 100 15.15 -21.11 -15.43
C HIS A 100 15.52 -20.00 -14.44
N ALA A 101 16.81 -19.90 -14.15
CA ALA A 101 17.40 -18.77 -13.44
C ALA A 101 16.92 -17.42 -14.04
N GLY A 102 16.60 -16.45 -13.18
CA GLY A 102 16.09 -15.13 -13.56
C GLY A 102 14.59 -15.06 -13.87
N ASN A 103 13.88 -16.19 -14.04
CA ASN A 103 12.44 -16.16 -14.34
C ASN A 103 11.62 -15.58 -13.17
N ILE A 104 10.69 -14.68 -13.47
CA ILE A 104 9.75 -14.12 -12.49
C ILE A 104 8.73 -15.19 -12.08
N LEU A 105 8.63 -15.46 -10.78
CA LEU A 105 7.72 -16.43 -10.19
C LEU A 105 6.36 -15.80 -9.84
N ALA A 106 6.38 -14.62 -9.20
CA ALA A 106 5.19 -13.89 -8.81
C ALA A 106 5.44 -12.37 -8.69
N THR A 107 4.44 -11.57 -9.06
CA THR A 107 4.45 -10.10 -8.86
C THR A 107 3.33 -9.69 -7.90
N GLN A 108 3.67 -8.91 -6.87
CA GLN A 108 2.76 -8.60 -5.75
C GLN A 108 3.00 -7.18 -5.21
N ARG A 109 2.00 -6.57 -4.57
CA ARG A 109 2.11 -5.24 -3.92
C ARG A 109 2.54 -5.33 -2.45
N HIS A 110 2.01 -6.34 -1.76
CA HIS A 110 2.30 -6.70 -0.37
C HIS A 110 2.83 -8.13 -0.37
N PHE A 111 3.51 -8.55 0.70
CA PHE A 111 3.98 -9.93 0.82
C PHE A 111 2.79 -10.88 1.02
N ARG A 112 2.39 -11.55 -0.07
CA ARG A 112 1.48 -12.70 -0.05
C ARG A 112 2.27 -14.00 -0.06
N TRP A 113 3.37 -14.02 -0.80
CA TRP A 113 4.35 -15.09 -0.82
C TRP A 113 5.71 -14.54 -0.40
N HIS A 114 6.44 -15.31 0.40
CA HIS A 114 7.77 -15.00 0.90
C HIS A 114 8.84 -15.73 0.08
N PRO A 115 10.05 -15.17 -0.09
CA PRO A 115 11.16 -15.86 -0.72
C PRO A 115 11.65 -17.00 0.20
N GLY A 116 11.70 -18.22 -0.33
CA GLY A 116 12.33 -19.38 0.30
C GLY A 116 13.64 -19.73 -0.40
N ALA A 117 13.98 -21.01 -0.44
CA ALA A 117 15.23 -21.50 -1.05
C ALA A 117 15.31 -21.22 -2.56
N HIS A 118 16.47 -20.75 -3.03
CA HIS A 118 16.75 -20.41 -4.43
C HIS A 118 15.78 -19.39 -5.07
N VAL A 119 15.16 -18.52 -4.26
CA VAL A 119 14.26 -17.45 -4.71
C VAL A 119 14.73 -16.08 -4.25
N GLY A 120 14.98 -15.18 -5.21
CA GLY A 120 15.34 -13.79 -4.97
C GLY A 120 14.13 -12.86 -4.79
N LEU A 121 14.35 -11.74 -4.09
CA LEU A 121 13.35 -10.70 -3.84
C LEU A 121 13.76 -9.37 -4.48
N GLY A 122 12.96 -8.88 -5.44
CA GLY A 122 13.21 -7.59 -6.09
C GLY A 122 12.71 -6.38 -5.28
N LYS A 123 13.21 -5.17 -5.59
CA LYS A 123 12.85 -3.89 -4.94
C LYS A 123 11.33 -3.62 -4.85
N LYS A 124 10.55 -4.09 -5.84
CA LYS A 124 9.08 -3.99 -5.85
C LYS A 124 8.36 -5.22 -5.28
N LYS A 125 9.05 -6.01 -4.45
CA LYS A 125 8.56 -7.22 -3.75
C LYS A 125 8.09 -8.36 -4.66
N TYR A 126 8.52 -8.38 -5.92
CA TYR A 126 8.35 -9.52 -6.81
C TYR A 126 9.39 -10.61 -6.51
N LEU A 127 9.03 -11.86 -6.81
CA LEU A 127 9.87 -13.04 -6.62
C LEU A 127 10.42 -13.52 -7.97
N TYR A 128 11.68 -13.95 -7.99
CA TYR A 128 12.33 -14.53 -9.17
C TYR A 128 13.18 -15.74 -8.79
N ALA A 129 13.32 -16.70 -9.69
CA ALA A 129 14.18 -17.86 -9.50
C ALA A 129 15.67 -17.45 -9.55
N LEU A 130 16.48 -18.00 -8.66
CA LEU A 130 17.94 -17.90 -8.74
C LEU A 130 18.51 -19.05 -9.57
N GLU A 131 17.95 -20.26 -9.42
CA GLU A 131 18.42 -21.49 -10.09
C GLU A 131 17.43 -22.07 -11.10
N ASP A 132 17.94 -22.96 -11.95
CA ASP A 132 17.19 -23.83 -12.86
C ASP A 132 16.54 -24.99 -12.08
N GLY A 133 15.20 -25.06 -12.02
CA GLY A 133 14.52 -26.05 -11.19
C GLY A 133 13.01 -26.05 -11.22
N VAL A 134 12.39 -26.72 -10.25
CA VAL A 134 10.92 -26.87 -10.13
C VAL A 134 10.38 -26.05 -8.96
N VAL A 135 9.32 -25.26 -9.21
CA VAL A 135 8.71 -24.40 -8.19
C VAL A 135 7.90 -25.22 -7.18
N ARG A 136 8.12 -24.96 -5.88
CA ARG A 136 7.38 -25.54 -4.75
C ARG A 136 6.88 -24.47 -3.78
N PHE A 137 5.74 -24.73 -3.13
CA PHE A 137 5.16 -23.86 -2.12
C PHE A 137 5.03 -24.61 -0.80
N THR A 138 5.51 -24.01 0.28
CA THR A 138 5.45 -24.58 1.63
C THR A 138 4.78 -23.59 2.59
N LYS A 139 4.35 -24.07 3.76
CA LYS A 139 3.93 -23.22 4.88
C LYS A 139 4.93 -23.39 6.01
N GLU A 140 5.75 -22.37 6.22
CA GLU A 140 6.87 -22.42 7.16
C GLU A 140 6.72 -21.37 8.25
N VAL A 141 7.46 -21.54 9.34
CA VAL A 141 7.46 -20.61 10.47
C VAL A 141 8.16 -19.31 10.06
N TYR A 142 7.46 -18.19 10.22
CA TYR A 142 7.99 -16.87 9.92
C TYR A 142 8.73 -16.29 11.12
N VAL A 143 10.06 -16.30 11.03
CA VAL A 143 10.95 -15.59 11.95
C VAL A 143 11.36 -14.27 11.30
N PRO A 144 10.97 -13.09 11.84
CA PRO A 144 11.40 -11.80 11.30
C PRO A 144 12.87 -11.50 11.64
N ASN A 145 13.53 -10.74 10.78
CA ASN A 145 14.83 -10.13 11.11
C ASN A 145 14.63 -9.11 12.27
N PRO A 146 15.46 -9.14 13.34
CA PRO A 146 15.35 -8.22 14.47
C PRO A 146 15.40 -6.72 14.09
N SER A 147 15.99 -6.34 12.96
CA SER A 147 15.98 -4.95 12.47
C SER A 147 14.60 -4.44 12.05
N ASN A 148 13.61 -5.31 11.85
CA ASN A 148 12.24 -4.92 11.49
C ASN A 148 11.35 -4.83 12.75
N SER A 149 11.36 -3.66 13.40
CA SER A 149 10.58 -3.39 14.62
C SER A 149 9.10 -3.74 14.46
N GLU A 150 8.44 -3.34 13.37
CA GLU A 150 7.01 -3.63 13.15
C GLU A 150 6.68 -5.13 13.23
N ALA A 151 7.58 -5.98 12.70
CA ALA A 151 7.40 -7.42 12.70
C ALA A 151 7.80 -8.07 14.03
N VAL A 152 8.84 -7.55 14.70
CA VAL A 152 9.22 -7.97 16.06
C VAL A 152 8.11 -7.63 17.05
N ASP A 153 7.60 -6.40 17.02
CA ASP A 153 6.48 -5.92 17.85
C ASP A 153 5.21 -6.72 17.61
N LEU A 154 4.99 -7.22 16.38
CA LEU A 154 3.89 -8.13 16.10
C LEU A 154 4.09 -9.48 16.80
N VAL A 155 5.31 -10.04 16.76
CA VAL A 155 5.64 -11.32 17.44
C VAL A 155 5.59 -11.20 18.96
N THR A 156 6.09 -10.11 19.55
CA THR A 156 6.08 -9.92 21.02
C THR A 156 4.70 -9.74 21.62
N ARG A 157 3.72 -9.27 20.83
CA ARG A 157 2.30 -9.16 21.22
C ARG A 157 1.52 -10.48 21.13
N LEU A 158 2.10 -11.55 20.60
CA LEU A 158 1.43 -12.85 20.51
C LEU A 158 1.43 -13.57 21.88
N PRO A 159 0.39 -14.36 22.19
CA PRO A 159 0.40 -15.21 23.37
C PRO A 159 1.48 -16.29 23.26
N LYS A 160 2.04 -16.69 24.40
CA LYS A 160 3.09 -17.73 24.46
C LYS A 160 2.60 -19.03 23.80
N GLY A 161 3.40 -19.58 22.89
CA GLY A 161 3.07 -20.77 22.11
C GLY A 161 2.38 -20.49 20.76
N ALA A 162 1.96 -19.25 20.46
CA ALA A 162 1.49 -18.92 19.12
C ALA A 162 2.65 -18.77 18.13
N VAL A 163 2.50 -19.36 16.95
CA VAL A 163 3.51 -19.38 15.89
C VAL A 163 2.93 -18.80 14.61
N LEU A 164 3.67 -17.90 13.96
CA LEU A 164 3.28 -17.32 12.67
C LEU A 164 3.70 -18.23 11.54
N TYR A 165 2.76 -18.75 10.76
CA TYR A 165 3.04 -19.44 9.51
C TYR A 165 2.85 -18.51 8.32
N LYS A 166 3.74 -18.61 7.32
CA LYS A 166 3.64 -17.90 6.03
C LYS A 166 3.88 -18.86 4.88
N THR A 167 3.36 -18.49 3.70
CA THR A 167 3.63 -19.25 2.48
C THR A 167 4.96 -18.82 1.88
N PHE A 168 5.89 -19.75 1.76
CA PHE A 168 7.19 -19.54 1.11
C PHE A 168 7.19 -20.17 -0.29
N VAL A 169 8.06 -19.65 -1.16
CA VAL A 169 8.26 -20.15 -2.53
C VAL A 169 9.70 -20.61 -2.67
N HIS A 170 9.87 -21.83 -3.14
CA HIS A 170 11.16 -22.49 -3.29
C HIS A 170 11.32 -22.90 -4.74
N VAL A 171 12.56 -22.92 -5.22
CA VAL A 171 12.92 -23.61 -6.46
C VAL A 171 13.81 -24.79 -6.08
N VAL A 172 13.37 -26.00 -6.40
CA VAL A 172 14.17 -27.23 -6.19
C VAL A 172 15.06 -27.38 -7.43
N PRO A 173 16.40 -27.24 -7.31
CA PRO A 173 17.30 -27.29 -8.46
C PRO A 173 17.24 -28.67 -9.13
N ALA A 174 17.24 -28.68 -10.47
CA ALA A 174 17.12 -29.91 -11.26
C ALA A 174 18.45 -30.44 -11.81
N LYS A 175 19.48 -29.58 -11.86
CA LYS A 175 20.81 -29.90 -12.36
C LYS A 175 21.83 -29.66 -11.24
N PRO A 176 22.86 -30.51 -11.07
CA PRO A 176 23.98 -30.20 -10.20
C PRO A 176 24.85 -29.09 -10.80
N GLU A 177 25.62 -28.39 -9.97
CA GLU A 177 26.49 -27.26 -10.35
C GLU A 177 27.44 -27.58 -11.51
N GLY A 178 27.90 -28.83 -11.59
CA GLY A 178 28.82 -29.30 -12.61
C GLY A 178 29.08 -30.81 -12.53
N THR A 179 29.96 -31.29 -13.41
CA THR A 179 30.45 -32.67 -13.41
C THR A 179 31.96 -32.66 -13.55
N PHE A 180 32.66 -33.42 -12.69
CA PHE A 180 34.10 -33.61 -12.85
C PHE A 180 34.37 -34.48 -14.08
N LYS A 181 35.25 -34.00 -14.95
CA LYS A 181 35.69 -34.71 -16.15
C LYS A 181 37.21 -34.81 -16.13
N LEU A 182 37.72 -36.00 -16.42
CA LEU A 182 39.14 -36.21 -16.64
C LEU A 182 39.58 -35.42 -17.88
N VAL A 183 40.56 -34.53 -17.73
CA VAL A 183 41.06 -33.67 -18.82
C VAL A 183 42.31 -34.26 -19.46
N ALA A 184 43.22 -34.81 -18.65
CA ALA A 184 44.43 -35.49 -19.10
C ALA A 184 44.83 -36.59 -18.12
N MET A 185 45.43 -37.67 -18.63
CA MET A 185 46.28 -38.57 -17.85
C MET A 185 47.71 -38.10 -18.09
N LEU A 186 48.39 -37.65 -17.03
CA LEU A 186 49.80 -37.23 -17.05
C LEU A 186 50.70 -38.44 -16.73
#